data_AF-A0A522L206-F1
#
_entry.id   AF-A0A522L206-F1
#
_cell.length_a   1.000
_cell.length_b   1.000
_cell.length_c   1.000
_cell.angle_alpha   90.00
_cell.angle_beta   90.00
_cell.angle_gamma   90.00
#
_symmetry.space_group_name_H-M   'P 1'
#
loop_
_entity.id
_entity.type
_entity.pdbx_description
1 polymer ?
#
loop_
_entity_poly.entity_id
_entity_poly.type
_entity_poly.pdbx_seq_one_letter_code
_entity_poly.pdbx_strand_id
1 'polypeptide(L)'
;MPRRGHRIGPPACPPELQHYETRYSIRLKADKLTRLHRQLARDDPAVASHLQRRIREPARFAAMMAGRTKYTSDTPCGHCGSTTRTVYGAACWTCQTTKRPLQRDSRGKVSAWPAALRSRDGWLALCEQRKRERSGQRDTCTFGPFTASSTPTGKLSIQAPALGVSVPDASTLSFDQLNKLVRLYPEFLELLEWAGWV
;
A
#
# COMPACT_ATOMS: atom_id res chain seq x y z
N MET A 1 23.36 11.42 -21.51
CA MET A 1 21.98 11.94 -21.65
C MET A 1 21.09 10.85 -22.23
N PRO A 2 20.07 10.32 -21.52
CA PRO A 2 19.19 9.31 -22.09
C PRO A 2 18.14 9.97 -22.99
N ARG A 3 18.06 9.48 -24.25
CA ARG A 3 17.07 9.92 -25.25
C ARG A 3 15.66 9.63 -24.74
N ARG A 4 14.79 10.65 -24.67
CA ARG A 4 13.35 10.47 -24.43
C ARG A 4 12.76 9.75 -25.64
N GLY A 5 12.58 8.43 -25.52
CA GLY A 5 11.89 7.64 -26.54
C GLY A 5 10.47 8.18 -26.75
N HIS A 6 10.11 8.45 -28.00
CA HIS A 6 8.73 8.72 -28.40
C HIS A 6 7.84 7.59 -27.89
N ARG A 7 6.88 7.91 -27.01
CA ARG A 7 5.82 6.98 -26.65
C ARG A 7 4.89 6.90 -27.86
N ILE A 8 5.09 5.90 -28.71
CA ILE A 8 4.08 5.47 -29.67
C ILE A 8 2.82 5.19 -28.84
N GLY A 9 1.73 5.92 -29.12
CA GLY A 9 0.45 5.71 -28.47
C GLY A 9 0.02 4.25 -28.63
N PRO A 10 -0.72 3.66 -27.67
CA PRO A 10 -1.17 2.29 -27.80
C PRO A 10 -1.97 2.13 -29.10
N PRO A 11 -1.83 1.00 -29.82
CA PRO A 11 -2.60 0.74 -31.03
C PRO A 11 -4.09 0.84 -30.74
N ALA A 12 -4.85 1.41 -31.68
CA ALA A 12 -6.29 1.57 -31.57
C ALA A 12 -6.99 0.22 -31.33
N CYS A 13 -8.10 0.23 -30.58
CA CYS A 13 -8.92 -0.96 -30.40
C CYS A 13 -9.51 -1.38 -31.77
N PRO A 14 -9.33 -2.64 -32.20
CA PRO A 14 -9.92 -3.14 -33.43
C PRO A 14 -11.44 -2.89 -33.46
N PRO A 15 -12.03 -2.56 -34.63
CA PRO A 15 -13.46 -2.26 -34.74
C PRO A 15 -14.34 -3.41 -34.23
N GLU A 16 -13.91 -4.66 -34.43
CA GLU A 16 -14.57 -5.86 -33.93
C GLU A 16 -14.61 -5.98 -32.40
N LEU A 17 -13.78 -5.22 -31.67
CA LEU A 17 -13.74 -5.24 -30.20
C LEU A 17 -14.31 -3.95 -29.57
N GLN A 18 -14.65 -2.95 -30.38
CA GLN A 18 -15.25 -1.69 -29.90
C GLN A 18 -16.58 -1.93 -29.19
N HIS A 19 -17.34 -2.94 -29.63
CA HIS A 19 -18.61 -3.30 -28.99
C HIS A 19 -18.43 -3.74 -27.53
N TYR A 20 -17.29 -4.31 -27.14
CA TYR A 20 -16.99 -4.61 -25.74
C TYR A 20 -16.72 -3.34 -24.93
N GLU A 21 -16.03 -2.34 -25.51
CA GLU A 21 -15.78 -1.07 -24.85
C GLU A 21 -17.08 -0.28 -24.63
N THR A 22 -17.99 -0.31 -25.62
CA THR A 22 -19.31 0.33 -25.54
C THR A 22 -20.27 -0.41 -24.61
N ARG A 23 -20.38 -1.75 -24.74
CA ARG A 23 -21.33 -2.57 -23.99
C ARG A 23 -20.98 -2.71 -22.51
N TYR A 24 -19.69 -2.72 -22.18
CA TYR A 24 -19.25 -2.88 -20.79
C TYR A 24 -18.69 -1.58 -20.19
N SER A 25 -18.62 -0.48 -20.93
CA SER A 25 -18.01 0.80 -20.50
C SER A 25 -16.61 0.62 -19.92
N ILE A 26 -15.84 -0.29 -20.53
CA ILE A 26 -14.52 -0.69 -20.04
C ILE A 26 -13.48 -0.43 -21.12
N ARG A 27 -12.47 0.34 -20.77
CA ARG A 27 -11.26 0.48 -21.58
C ARG A 27 -10.37 -0.73 -21.29
N LEU A 28 -10.12 -1.56 -22.29
CA LEU A 28 -9.25 -2.74 -22.18
C LEU A 28 -7.79 -2.31 -21.96
N LYS A 29 -7.43 -1.95 -20.72
CA LYS A 29 -6.07 -1.55 -20.37
C LYS A 29 -5.25 -2.79 -20.02
N ALA A 30 -4.16 -3.01 -20.77
CA ALA A 30 -3.24 -4.13 -20.59
C ALA A 30 -2.44 -4.08 -19.26
N ASP A 31 -2.41 -2.93 -18.60
CA ASP A 31 -1.68 -2.75 -17.35
C ASP A 31 -2.32 -3.49 -16.16
N LYS A 32 -3.66 -3.67 -16.20
CA LYS A 32 -4.43 -4.37 -15.16
C LYS A 32 -5.61 -5.11 -15.78
N LEU A 33 -5.50 -6.44 -15.89
CA LEU A 33 -6.64 -7.29 -16.21
C LEU A 33 -7.54 -7.45 -14.98
N THR A 34 -8.75 -6.87 -15.03
CA THR A 34 -9.79 -7.05 -14.02
C THR A 34 -10.34 -8.48 -14.08
N ARG A 35 -11.23 -8.85 -13.15
CA ARG A 35 -11.93 -10.15 -13.22
C ARG A 35 -12.72 -10.28 -14.54
N LEU A 36 -13.39 -9.21 -14.96
CA LEU A 36 -14.17 -9.17 -16.19
C LEU A 36 -13.28 -9.28 -17.44
N HIS A 37 -12.12 -8.62 -17.49
CA HIS A 37 -11.18 -8.79 -18.61
C HIS A 37 -10.71 -10.24 -18.76
N ARG A 38 -10.40 -10.90 -17.64
CA ARG A 38 -9.97 -12.31 -17.65
C ARG A 38 -11.09 -13.25 -18.07
N GLN A 39 -12.33 -12.93 -17.73
CA GLN A 39 -13.49 -13.69 -18.16
C GLN A 39 -13.71 -13.54 -19.66
N LEU A 40 -13.77 -12.31 -20.17
CA LEU A 40 -13.89 -12.03 -21.61
C LEU A 40 -12.76 -12.66 -22.43
N ALA A 41 -11.53 -12.65 -21.93
CA ALA A 41 -10.39 -13.28 -22.60
C ALA A 41 -10.41 -14.82 -22.56
N ARG A 42 -11.19 -15.45 -21.68
CA ARG A 42 -11.43 -16.90 -21.71
C ARG A 42 -12.56 -17.26 -22.67
N ASP A 43 -13.57 -16.41 -22.71
CA ASP A 43 -14.78 -16.63 -23.49
C ASP A 43 -14.57 -16.27 -24.97
N ASP A 44 -13.67 -15.32 -25.28
CA ASP A 44 -13.40 -14.84 -26.63
C ASP A 44 -11.88 -14.81 -26.95
N PRO A 45 -11.40 -15.68 -27.88
CA PRO A 45 -10.00 -15.71 -28.32
C PRO A 45 -9.51 -14.41 -29.00
N ALA A 46 -10.40 -13.62 -29.61
CA ALA A 46 -10.05 -12.34 -30.21
C ALA A 46 -9.69 -11.31 -29.13
N VAL A 47 -10.45 -11.30 -28.02
CA VAL A 47 -10.14 -10.48 -26.83
C VAL A 47 -8.81 -10.90 -26.22
N ALA A 48 -8.57 -12.22 -26.09
CA ALA A 48 -7.30 -12.73 -25.58
C ALA A 48 -6.11 -12.26 -26.44
N SER A 49 -6.23 -12.39 -27.76
CA SER A 49 -5.19 -11.99 -28.72
C SER A 49 -4.92 -10.49 -28.68
N HIS A 50 -5.97 -9.67 -28.57
CA HIS A 50 -5.84 -8.22 -28.44
C HIS A 50 -5.11 -7.83 -27.15
N LEU A 51 -5.49 -8.42 -26.02
CA LEU A 51 -4.83 -8.16 -24.73
C LEU A 51 -3.37 -8.63 -24.73
N GLN A 52 -3.09 -9.80 -25.31
CA GLN A 52 -1.75 -10.35 -25.40
C GLN A 52 -0.82 -9.42 -26.20
N ARG A 53 -1.26 -8.89 -27.35
CA ARG A 53 -0.46 -7.96 -28.18
C ARG A 53 -0.05 -6.68 -27.44
N ARG A 54 -0.81 -6.27 -26.42
CA ARG A 54 -0.54 -5.06 -25.63
C ARG A 54 0.36 -5.30 -24.43
N ILE A 55 0.62 -6.56 -24.07
CA ILE A 55 1.54 -6.92 -23.00
C ILE A 55 2.87 -7.34 -23.63
N ARG A 56 3.91 -6.54 -23.39
CA ARG A 56 5.26 -6.75 -23.94
C ARG A 56 5.81 -8.16 -23.68
N GLU A 57 5.56 -8.72 -22.50
CA GLU A 57 6.13 -10.01 -22.07
C GLU A 57 5.04 -11.09 -22.04
N PRO A 58 5.13 -12.14 -22.89
CA PRO A 58 4.14 -13.22 -22.93
C PRO A 58 3.97 -13.92 -21.57
N ALA A 59 5.08 -14.11 -20.84
CA ALA A 59 5.07 -14.68 -19.49
C ALA A 59 4.21 -13.85 -18.50
N ARG A 60 4.15 -12.53 -18.69
CA ARG A 60 3.32 -11.63 -17.87
C ARG A 60 1.82 -11.82 -18.20
N PHE A 61 1.46 -11.95 -19.46
CA PHE A 61 0.07 -12.22 -19.87
C PHE A 61 -0.43 -13.56 -19.32
N ALA A 62 0.37 -14.63 -19.49
CA ALA A 62 0.07 -15.95 -18.94
C ALA A 62 -0.13 -15.89 -17.41
N ALA A 63 0.73 -15.16 -16.70
CA ALA A 63 0.61 -14.96 -15.26
C ALA A 63 -0.67 -14.18 -14.86
N MET A 64 -1.08 -13.16 -15.64
CA MET A 64 -2.34 -12.45 -15.40
C MET A 64 -3.55 -13.37 -15.58
N MET A 65 -3.60 -14.16 -16.65
CA MET A 65 -4.70 -15.10 -16.93
C MET A 65 -4.80 -16.19 -15.84
N ALA A 66 -3.66 -16.67 -15.35
CA ALA A 66 -3.56 -17.62 -14.25
C ALA A 66 -3.77 -17.00 -12.85
N GLY A 67 -3.98 -15.68 -12.75
CA GLY A 67 -4.17 -15.00 -11.46
C GLY A 67 -2.95 -15.01 -10.54
N ARG A 68 -1.74 -15.16 -11.10
CA ARG A 68 -0.48 -15.17 -10.34
C ARG A 68 -0.08 -13.74 -9.94
N THR A 69 0.74 -13.63 -8.90
CA THR A 69 1.26 -12.33 -8.40
C THR A 69 2.65 -11.98 -8.95
N LYS A 70 3.37 -12.99 -9.46
CA LYS A 70 4.73 -12.87 -10.01
C LYS A 70 4.90 -13.65 -11.31
N TYR A 71 5.87 -13.24 -12.12
CA TYR A 71 6.31 -13.93 -13.33
C TYR A 71 7.82 -13.78 -13.50
N THR A 72 8.42 -14.67 -14.30
CA THR A 72 9.82 -14.58 -14.70
C THR A 72 9.91 -13.71 -15.94
N SER A 73 10.68 -12.63 -15.86
CA SER A 73 10.95 -11.72 -16.97
C SER A 73 12.24 -12.09 -17.67
N ASP A 74 12.26 -11.91 -18.99
CA ASP A 74 13.46 -12.10 -19.81
C ASP A 74 14.50 -11.00 -19.56
N THR A 75 14.10 -9.88 -18.92
CA THR A 75 14.99 -8.76 -18.60
C THR A 75 15.34 -8.73 -17.11
N PRO A 76 16.60 -8.98 -16.74
CA PRO A 76 17.03 -8.94 -15.34
C PRO A 76 16.89 -7.52 -14.76
N CYS A 77 16.75 -7.43 -13.44
CA CYS A 77 16.70 -6.16 -12.75
C CYS A 77 18.06 -5.46 -12.77
N GLY A 78 18.12 -4.23 -13.28
CA GLY A 78 19.36 -3.43 -13.28
C GLY A 78 19.90 -3.05 -11.88
N HIS A 79 19.15 -3.30 -10.81
CA HIS A 79 19.60 -3.02 -9.44
C HIS A 79 20.08 -4.26 -8.67
N CYS A 80 19.35 -5.38 -8.75
CA CYS A 80 19.66 -6.59 -7.97
C CYS A 80 19.86 -7.86 -8.82
N GLY A 81 19.84 -7.76 -10.15
CA GLY A 81 19.98 -8.90 -11.07
C GLY A 81 18.78 -9.86 -11.15
N SER A 82 17.83 -9.82 -10.20
CA SER A 82 16.67 -10.72 -10.20
C SER A 82 15.80 -10.60 -11.46
N THR A 83 15.39 -11.75 -12.00
CA THR A 83 14.47 -11.88 -13.14
C THR A 83 13.01 -11.96 -12.71
N THR A 84 12.72 -12.08 -11.41
CA THR A 84 11.34 -12.18 -10.92
C THR A 84 10.68 -10.79 -10.85
N ARG A 85 9.53 -10.63 -11.50
CA ARG A 85 8.77 -9.36 -11.55
C ARG A 85 7.35 -9.50 -11.01
N THR A 86 6.78 -8.40 -10.54
CA THR A 86 5.35 -8.32 -10.17
C THR A 86 4.45 -8.21 -11.39
N VAL A 87 3.33 -8.93 -11.39
CA VAL A 87 2.42 -8.98 -12.55
C VAL A 87 1.79 -7.62 -12.89
N TYR A 88 1.33 -6.85 -11.89
CA TYR A 88 0.65 -5.57 -12.15
C TYR A 88 1.60 -4.38 -12.32
N GLY A 89 2.77 -4.41 -11.68
CA GLY A 89 3.72 -3.30 -11.70
C GLY A 89 4.91 -3.49 -12.64
N ALA A 90 5.14 -4.72 -13.14
CA ALA A 90 6.39 -5.14 -13.81
C ALA A 90 7.67 -4.76 -13.02
N ALA A 91 7.51 -4.47 -11.72
CA ALA A 91 8.60 -4.07 -10.85
C ALA A 91 9.37 -5.30 -10.39
N CYS A 92 10.66 -5.14 -10.11
CA CYS A 92 11.44 -6.24 -9.53
C CYS A 92 10.81 -6.68 -8.20
N TRP A 93 10.52 -7.98 -8.12
CA TRP A 93 9.95 -8.59 -6.93
C TRP A 93 10.88 -8.43 -5.74
N THR A 94 12.15 -8.80 -5.91
CA THR A 94 13.19 -8.72 -4.87
C THR A 94 13.35 -7.29 -4.37
N CYS A 95 13.56 -6.31 -5.25
CA CYS A 95 13.68 -4.92 -4.84
C CYS A 95 12.41 -4.39 -4.18
N GLN A 96 11.22 -4.80 -4.63
CA GLN A 96 9.99 -4.44 -3.94
C GLN A 96 9.92 -5.06 -2.55
N THR A 97 10.27 -6.33 -2.39
CA THR A 97 10.21 -7.00 -1.09
C THR A 97 11.23 -6.47 -0.11
N THR A 98 12.46 -6.16 -0.56
CA THR A 98 13.49 -5.55 0.28
C THR A 98 13.12 -4.12 0.68
N LYS A 99 12.36 -3.40 -0.16
CA LYS A 99 11.81 -2.08 0.14
C LYS A 99 10.45 -2.10 0.85
N ARG A 100 9.92 -3.28 1.23
CA ARG A 100 8.63 -3.34 1.93
C ARG A 100 8.81 -2.92 3.39
N PRO A 101 7.87 -2.10 3.93
CA PRO A 101 7.93 -1.56 5.30
C PRO A 101 7.64 -2.59 6.41
N LEU A 102 7.76 -3.89 6.11
CA LEU A 102 7.62 -4.95 7.11
C LEU A 102 8.90 -5.01 7.94
N GLN A 103 8.96 -4.19 8.98
CA GLN A 103 10.00 -4.27 10.00
C GLN A 103 9.86 -5.63 10.71
N ARG A 104 10.98 -6.36 10.82
CA ARG A 104 11.08 -7.56 11.62
C ARG A 104 11.89 -7.21 12.87
N ASP A 105 11.51 -7.76 14.01
CA ASP A 105 12.30 -7.64 15.24
C ASP A 105 13.60 -8.45 15.15
N SER A 106 14.46 -8.30 16.15
CA SER A 106 15.74 -9.01 16.28
C SER A 106 15.60 -10.54 16.39
N ARG A 107 14.37 -11.06 16.50
CA ARG A 107 14.03 -12.49 16.56
C ARG A 107 13.33 -12.98 15.28
N GLY A 108 13.26 -12.13 14.25
CA GLY A 108 12.69 -12.46 12.95
C GLY A 108 11.16 -12.42 12.87
N LYS A 109 10.47 -11.91 13.90
CA LYS A 109 9.00 -11.74 13.91
C LYS A 109 8.61 -10.38 13.32
N VAL A 110 7.46 -10.32 12.66
CA VAL A 110 6.97 -9.10 11.99
C VAL A 110 6.35 -8.14 13.01
N SER A 111 6.83 -6.90 13.09
CA SER A 111 6.38 -5.90 14.08
C SER A 111 5.17 -5.06 13.64
N ALA A 112 4.82 -5.02 12.34
CA ALA A 112 3.57 -4.39 11.87
C ALA A 112 3.12 -4.97 10.50
N TRP A 113 1.84 -5.35 10.34
CA TRP A 113 1.32 -5.95 9.09
C TRP A 113 0.53 -4.96 8.21
N PRO A 114 0.78 -4.90 6.89
CA PRO A 114 -0.04 -4.17 5.91
C PRO A 114 -1.46 -4.72 5.84
N ALA A 115 -2.42 -3.86 5.49
CA ALA A 115 -3.84 -4.20 5.43
C ALA A 115 -4.20 -5.41 4.54
N ALA A 116 -3.39 -5.71 3.53
CA ALA A 116 -3.56 -6.83 2.61
C ALA A 116 -3.10 -8.20 3.17
N LEU A 117 -2.49 -8.22 4.37
CA LEU A 117 -1.90 -9.41 4.98
C LEU A 117 -2.41 -9.66 6.42
N ARG A 118 -3.50 -8.99 6.82
CA ARG A 118 -4.19 -9.28 8.08
C ARG A 118 -4.97 -10.60 7.95
N SER A 119 -5.01 -11.40 9.02
CA SER A 119 -6.02 -12.46 9.11
C SER A 119 -7.42 -11.85 8.99
N ARG A 120 -8.41 -12.64 8.59
CA ARG A 120 -9.80 -12.20 8.54
C ARG A 120 -10.22 -11.50 9.84
N ASP A 121 -9.84 -12.09 10.96
CA ASP A 121 -10.16 -11.56 12.29
C ASP A 121 -9.41 -10.26 12.59
N GLY A 122 -8.12 -10.16 12.22
CA GLY A 122 -7.36 -8.92 12.36
C GLY A 122 -7.87 -7.79 11.46
N TRP A 123 -8.45 -8.12 10.31
CA TRP A 123 -9.13 -7.13 9.46
C TRP A 123 -10.45 -6.67 10.07
N LEU A 124 -11.27 -7.59 10.58
CA LEU A 124 -12.53 -7.27 11.26
C LEU A 124 -12.29 -6.41 12.51
N ALA A 125 -11.27 -6.74 13.31
CA ALA A 125 -10.89 -5.97 14.50
C ALA A 125 -10.52 -4.52 14.14
N LEU A 126 -9.74 -4.31 13.07
CA LEU A 126 -9.43 -2.94 12.62
C LEU A 126 -10.67 -2.22 12.07
N CYS A 127 -11.53 -2.91 11.30
CA CYS A 127 -12.78 -2.34 10.83
C CYS A 127 -13.64 -1.85 11.99
N GLU A 128 -13.65 -2.59 13.09
CA GLU A 128 -14.35 -2.21 14.32
C GLU A 128 -13.70 -1.01 15.01
N GLN A 129 -12.36 -1.00 15.16
CA GLN A 129 -11.61 0.18 15.65
C GLN A 129 -11.91 1.45 14.83
N ARG A 130 -11.95 1.33 13.50
CA ARG A 130 -12.29 2.45 12.58
C ARG A 130 -13.74 2.89 12.66
N LYS A 131 -14.68 1.99 13.01
CA LYS A 131 -16.07 2.38 13.27
C LYS A 131 -16.17 3.19 14.56
N ARG A 132 -15.51 2.71 15.62
CA ARG A 132 -15.44 3.39 16.92
C ARG A 132 -14.80 4.77 16.83
N GLU A 133 -13.72 4.89 16.07
CA GLU A 133 -13.11 6.20 15.82
C GLU A 133 -14.05 7.15 15.06
N ARG A 134 -14.78 6.63 14.05
CA ARG A 134 -15.78 7.42 13.31
C ARG A 134 -16.99 7.83 14.16
N SER A 135 -17.36 7.05 15.17
CA SER A 135 -18.36 7.44 16.16
C SER A 135 -17.81 8.42 17.21
N GLY A 136 -16.56 8.86 17.07
CA GLY A 136 -15.94 9.86 17.95
C GLY A 136 -15.35 9.29 19.24
N GLN A 137 -15.24 7.96 19.37
CA GLN A 137 -14.62 7.37 20.55
C GLN A 137 -13.14 7.76 20.62
N ARG A 138 -12.76 8.39 21.73
CA ARG A 138 -11.40 8.83 22.04
C ARG A 138 -11.20 8.73 23.54
N ASP A 139 -10.04 8.25 23.94
CA ASP A 139 -9.62 8.28 25.33
C ASP A 139 -8.78 9.54 25.53
N THR A 140 -9.01 10.28 26.61
CA THR A 140 -8.27 11.51 26.91
C THR A 140 -7.70 11.42 28.31
N CYS A 141 -6.45 11.84 28.45
CA CYS A 141 -5.77 11.89 29.73
C CYS A 141 -4.89 13.13 29.81
N THR A 142 -4.62 13.57 31.04
CA THR A 142 -3.82 14.77 31.30
C THR A 142 -2.67 14.41 32.23
N PHE A 143 -1.46 14.75 31.81
CA PHE A 143 -0.23 14.56 32.56
C PHE A 143 0.52 15.89 32.62
N GLY A 144 0.56 16.50 33.81
CA GLY A 144 1.14 17.83 34.00
C GLY A 144 0.54 18.87 33.03
N PRO A 145 1.36 19.56 32.21
CA PRO A 145 0.89 20.55 31.25
C PRO A 145 0.32 19.94 29.96
N PHE A 146 0.41 18.62 29.77
CA PHE A 146 -0.01 17.95 28.55
C PHE A 146 -1.39 17.32 28.69
N THR A 147 -2.25 17.62 27.72
CA THR A 147 -3.49 16.89 27.45
C THR A 147 -3.28 16.03 26.21
N ALA A 148 -3.41 14.72 26.37
CA ALA A 148 -3.35 13.76 25.27
C ALA A 148 -4.73 13.17 24.97
N SER A 149 -4.98 12.93 23.69
CA SER A 149 -6.10 12.10 23.24
C SER A 149 -5.60 10.99 22.34
N SER A 150 -6.03 9.76 22.61
CA SER A 150 -5.72 8.57 21.82
C SER A 150 -6.99 8.05 21.14
N THR A 151 -6.88 7.69 19.86
CA THR A 151 -7.98 7.04 19.13
C THR A 151 -7.86 5.52 19.21
N PRO A 152 -8.96 4.77 19.00
CA PRO A 152 -8.92 3.30 18.95
C PRO A 152 -7.99 2.71 17.88
N THR A 153 -7.57 3.51 16.90
CA THR A 153 -6.59 3.11 15.86
C THR A 153 -5.14 3.43 16.24
N GLY A 154 -4.91 4.00 17.43
CA GLY A 154 -3.59 4.32 17.98
C GLY A 154 -3.06 5.71 17.62
N LYS A 155 -3.90 6.59 17.03
CA LYS A 155 -3.49 7.96 16.75
C LYS A 155 -3.46 8.76 18.05
N LEU A 156 -2.31 9.34 18.37
CA LEU A 156 -2.10 10.18 19.54
C LEU A 156 -2.05 11.66 19.14
N SER A 157 -2.89 12.48 19.73
CA SER A 157 -2.82 13.94 19.66
C SER A 157 -2.43 14.50 21.02
N ILE A 158 -1.56 15.50 21.03
CA ILE A 158 -1.01 16.10 22.26
C ILE A 158 -1.18 17.61 22.20
N GLN A 159 -1.63 18.20 23.29
CA GLN A 159 -1.79 19.64 23.45
C GLN A 159 -1.17 20.05 24.78
N ALA A 160 -0.34 21.10 24.78
CA ALA A 160 0.08 21.79 25.99
C ALA A 160 0.05 23.30 25.72
N PRO A 161 -1.12 23.95 25.88
CA PRO A 161 -1.28 25.37 25.56
C PRO A 161 -0.33 26.28 26.33
N ALA A 162 -0.04 25.95 27.60
CA ALA A 162 0.89 26.70 28.44
C ALA A 162 2.33 26.70 27.89
N LEU A 163 2.69 25.68 27.09
CA LEU A 163 4.01 25.53 26.47
C LEU A 163 3.98 25.89 24.97
N GLY A 164 2.83 26.32 24.45
CA GLY A 164 2.65 26.57 23.01
C GLY A 164 2.74 25.31 22.14
N VAL A 165 2.57 24.12 22.72
CA VAL A 165 2.70 22.85 22.00
C VAL A 165 1.33 22.41 21.52
N SER A 166 1.19 22.19 20.21
CA SER A 166 0.00 21.59 19.61
C SER A 166 0.44 20.58 18.55
N VAL A 167 0.27 19.31 18.87
CA VAL A 167 0.65 18.18 18.01
C VAL A 167 -0.61 17.38 17.70
N PRO A 168 -1.26 17.61 16.54
CA PRO A 168 -2.49 16.90 16.19
C PRO A 168 -2.27 15.42 15.85
N ASP A 169 -1.02 15.03 15.57
CA ASP A 169 -0.63 13.65 15.30
C ASP A 169 0.84 13.43 15.71
N ALA A 170 1.06 12.74 16.83
CA ALA A 170 2.39 12.47 17.37
C ALA A 170 3.23 11.56 16.45
N SER A 171 2.63 10.85 15.49
CA SER A 171 3.37 10.00 14.53
C SER A 171 4.21 10.81 13.55
N THR A 172 3.95 12.12 13.47
CA THR A 172 4.71 13.05 12.64
C THR A 172 6.00 13.53 13.33
N LEU A 173 6.14 13.29 14.64
CA LEU A 173 7.34 13.67 15.39
C LEU A 173 8.47 12.67 15.13
N SER A 174 9.69 13.17 14.97
CA SER A 174 10.88 12.32 14.93
C SER A 174 11.22 11.76 16.31
N PHE A 175 11.97 10.65 16.35
CA PHE A 175 12.46 10.10 17.61
C PHE A 175 13.25 11.12 18.43
N ASP A 176 14.07 11.95 17.78
CA ASP A 176 14.84 13.01 18.47
C ASP A 176 13.93 14.07 19.10
N GLN A 177 12.84 14.44 18.42
CA GLN A 177 11.84 15.37 18.97
C GLN A 177 11.12 14.78 20.18
N LEU A 178 10.71 13.51 20.10
CA LEU A 178 10.10 12.79 21.23
C LEU A 178 11.06 12.68 22.41
N ASN A 179 12.30 12.25 22.17
CA ASN A 179 13.33 12.12 23.20
C ASN A 179 13.66 13.48 23.84
N LYS A 180 13.69 14.57 23.06
CA LYS A 180 13.85 15.93 23.58
C LYS A 180 12.69 16.31 24.50
N LEU A 181 11.45 16.01 24.12
CA LEU A 181 10.27 16.28 24.96
C LEU A 181 10.32 15.47 26.26
N VAL A 182 10.63 14.18 26.20
CA VAL A 182 10.79 13.31 27.39
C VAL A 182 11.88 13.83 28.33
N ARG A 183 13.00 14.32 27.80
CA ARG A 183 14.10 14.89 28.61
C ARG A 183 13.73 16.21 29.29
N LEU A 184 12.93 17.03 28.61
CA LEU A 184 12.51 18.34 29.13
C LEU A 184 11.33 18.21 30.10
N TYR A 185 10.46 17.23 29.88
CA TYR A 185 9.22 17.01 30.61
C TYR A 185 9.05 15.52 30.90
N PRO A 186 9.48 15.03 32.09
CA PRO A 186 9.38 13.62 32.45
C PRO A 186 7.95 13.06 32.39
N GLU A 187 6.94 13.88 32.69
CA GLU A 187 5.52 13.53 32.59
C GLU A 187 5.07 13.20 31.15
N PHE A 188 5.85 13.62 30.15
CA PHE A 188 5.62 13.25 28.76
C PHE A 188 5.90 11.76 28.51
N LEU A 189 6.77 11.12 29.30
CA LEU A 189 7.01 9.67 29.22
C LEU A 189 5.79 8.90 29.70
N GLU A 190 5.20 9.29 30.85
CA GLU A 190 3.98 8.68 31.38
C GLU A 190 2.82 8.76 30.37
N LEU A 191 2.71 9.89 29.67
CA LEU A 191 1.75 10.09 28.60
C LEU A 191 1.96 9.10 27.45
N LEU A 192 3.22 8.88 27.03
CA LEU A 192 3.54 7.93 25.97
C LEU A 192 3.29 6.48 26.41
N GLU A 193 3.59 6.13 27.66
CA GLU A 193 3.30 4.81 28.25
C GLU A 193 1.79 4.55 28.29
N TRP A 194 1.00 5.52 28.77
CA TRP A 194 -0.46 5.45 28.77
C TRP A 194 -1.02 5.24 27.36
N ALA A 195 -0.42 5.89 26.35
CA ALA A 195 -0.82 5.75 24.96
C ALA A 195 -0.33 4.45 24.30
N GLY A 196 0.54 3.67 24.95
CA GLY A 196 1.14 2.43 24.41
C GLY A 196 2.19 2.68 23.32
N TRP A 197 2.90 3.80 23.39
CA TRP A 197 3.95 4.19 22.42
C TRP A 197 5.36 3.79 22.85
N VAL A 198 5.53 3.36 24.10
CA VAL A 198 6.80 2.93 24.71
C VAL A 198 6.59 1.58 25.38
#